data_AF-A0A090WYM4-F1
#
_entry.id   AF-A0A090WYM4-F1
#
_cell.length_a   1.000
_cell.length_b   1.000
_cell.length_c   1.000
_cell.angle_alpha   90.00
_cell.angle_beta   90.00
_cell.angle_gamma   90.00
#
_symmetry.space_group_name_H-M   'P 1'
#
loop_
_entity.id
_entity.type
_entity.pdbx_description
1 polymer ?
#
loop_
_entity_poly.entity_id
_entity_poly.type
_entity_poly.pdbx_seq_one_letter_code
_entity_poly.pdbx_strand_id
1 'polypeptide(L)'
;MNEIGIAEFYSGKWADKGDQVVNPIGCADCHDSETMKLRISRPALVEAFDAMGKDINQATHNEMRSLVCAQCHVEYYFDKNVPGKEGVPYLTFPWKNGTTVEDMEAYYDNLEFSDWTHKLSKTPMLKAQHPGYETFTTGVHADRGVSCADCHMPYKSEGGQKFTDHHIQSPLNNTSNACQVCHREESSKLIANVYERQRKASENRLKLENLLVKAHLEAKKCWELGATEAQMKPILTDIRHGQWRWDYSAAAHGASFHSPVETARVIGSGLVIAQEARVKLARLLADLGHNQPVEMPDISTKEKAQEYIGLDMEKLRAEKAEFKENVLPKWLQRAKEREAKMPVNTVSSALE
;
A
#
# COMPACT_ATOMS: atom_id res chain seq x y z
N MET A 1 2.01 -20.25 -9.00
CA MET A 1 2.09 -20.76 -7.61
C MET A 1 1.67 -22.22 -7.53
N ASN A 2 0.47 -22.61 -7.99
CA ASN A 2 0.04 -24.02 -7.92
C ASN A 2 0.93 -24.99 -8.71
N GLU A 3 1.49 -24.58 -9.84
CA GLU A 3 2.34 -25.43 -10.69
C GLU A 3 3.77 -25.59 -10.16
N ILE A 4 4.37 -24.49 -9.67
CA ILE A 4 5.80 -24.43 -9.33
C ILE A 4 6.07 -24.34 -7.82
N GLY A 5 5.03 -24.19 -7.00
CA GLY A 5 5.14 -23.89 -5.57
C GLY A 5 5.18 -22.38 -5.27
N ILE A 6 4.90 -22.02 -4.01
CA ILE A 6 4.83 -20.62 -3.57
C ILE A 6 6.25 -20.01 -3.46
N ALA A 7 7.18 -20.71 -2.81
CA ALA A 7 8.55 -20.21 -2.64
C ALA A 7 9.25 -20.00 -4.00
N GLU A 8 9.06 -20.93 -4.94
CA GLU A 8 9.63 -20.82 -6.29
C GLU A 8 8.96 -19.73 -7.14
N PHE A 9 7.69 -19.43 -6.88
CA PHE A 9 7.05 -18.28 -7.51
C PHE A 9 7.68 -16.96 -7.04
N TYR A 10 8.02 -16.85 -5.75
CA TYR A 10 8.67 -15.66 -5.19
C TYR A 10 10.19 -15.61 -5.44
N SER A 11 10.81 -16.71 -5.87
CA SER A 11 12.24 -16.75 -6.16
C SER A 11 12.59 -16.04 -7.48
N GLY A 12 13.83 -15.57 -7.59
CA GLY A 12 14.35 -14.92 -8.80
C GLY A 12 13.99 -13.43 -8.92
N LYS A 13 14.03 -12.92 -10.15
CA LYS A 13 13.73 -11.52 -10.48
C LYS A 13 12.32 -11.38 -11.04
N TRP A 14 11.75 -10.18 -10.94
CA TRP A 14 10.49 -9.82 -11.61
C TRP A 14 10.46 -10.20 -13.10
N ALA A 15 11.59 -10.00 -13.80
CA ALA A 15 11.71 -10.27 -15.22
C ALA A 15 11.60 -11.76 -15.59
N ASP A 16 11.89 -12.68 -14.66
CA ASP A 16 11.93 -14.12 -14.94
C ASP A 16 10.54 -14.68 -15.23
N LYS A 17 9.49 -13.98 -14.79
CA LYS A 17 8.09 -14.40 -14.91
C LYS A 17 7.30 -13.51 -15.88
N GLY A 18 8.00 -12.65 -16.63
CA GLY A 18 7.38 -11.63 -17.48
C GLY A 18 6.52 -12.16 -18.62
N ASP A 19 6.81 -13.36 -19.12
CA ASP A 19 5.97 -14.06 -20.10
C ASP A 19 4.92 -14.98 -19.45
N GLN A 20 5.02 -15.27 -18.16
CA GLN A 20 4.06 -16.11 -17.42
C GLN A 20 2.93 -15.29 -16.80
N VAL A 21 3.22 -14.12 -16.26
CA VAL A 21 2.24 -13.25 -15.58
C VAL A 21 1.80 -12.13 -16.52
N VAL A 22 0.91 -12.46 -17.46
CA VAL A 22 0.47 -11.55 -18.54
C VAL A 22 -1.01 -11.16 -18.48
N ASN A 23 -1.81 -11.87 -17.68
CA ASN A 23 -3.22 -11.56 -17.51
C ASN A 23 -3.39 -10.56 -16.36
N PRO A 24 -4.19 -9.50 -16.52
CA PRO A 24 -4.51 -8.59 -15.43
C PRO A 24 -5.39 -9.28 -14.39
N ILE A 25 -5.69 -8.57 -13.30
CA ILE A 25 -6.62 -9.04 -12.25
C ILE A 25 -7.92 -9.53 -12.90
N GLY A 26 -8.36 -10.74 -12.52
CA GLY A 26 -9.49 -11.41 -13.14
C GLY A 26 -10.23 -12.37 -12.23
N CYS A 27 -11.14 -13.16 -12.82
CA CYS A 27 -12.08 -14.00 -12.09
C CYS A 27 -11.39 -14.94 -11.09
N ALA A 28 -10.32 -15.61 -11.52
CA ALA A 28 -9.63 -16.63 -10.75
C ALA A 28 -8.93 -16.10 -9.48
N ASP A 29 -8.73 -14.78 -9.38
CA ASP A 29 -8.13 -14.15 -8.21
C ASP A 29 -9.10 -14.11 -7.03
N CYS A 30 -10.40 -14.00 -7.30
CA CYS A 30 -11.45 -13.83 -6.29
C CYS A 30 -12.47 -14.98 -6.27
N HIS A 31 -12.58 -15.75 -7.35
CA HIS A 31 -13.57 -16.82 -7.51
C HIS A 31 -12.91 -18.18 -7.74
N ASP A 32 -13.53 -19.19 -7.17
CA ASP A 32 -13.31 -20.58 -7.54
C ASP A 32 -13.83 -20.85 -8.96
N SER A 33 -13.01 -21.47 -9.80
CA SER A 33 -13.31 -21.64 -11.23
C SER A 33 -14.41 -22.66 -11.52
N GLU A 34 -14.73 -23.54 -10.57
CA GLU A 34 -15.75 -24.59 -10.73
C GLU A 34 -17.08 -24.16 -10.10
N THR A 35 -17.01 -23.60 -8.89
CA THR A 35 -18.20 -23.27 -8.09
C THR A 35 -18.60 -21.80 -8.17
N MET A 36 -17.73 -20.93 -8.70
CA MET A 36 -17.86 -19.47 -8.72
C MET A 36 -18.01 -18.83 -7.32
N LYS A 37 -17.76 -19.58 -6.23
CA LYS A 37 -17.75 -19.04 -4.87
C LYS A 37 -16.55 -18.13 -4.67
N LEU A 38 -16.69 -17.14 -3.79
CA LEU A 38 -15.55 -16.33 -3.36
C LEU A 38 -14.49 -17.23 -2.71
N ARG A 39 -13.23 -17.03 -3.08
CA ARG A 39 -12.08 -17.75 -2.51
C ARG A 39 -10.91 -16.81 -2.27
N ILE A 40 -10.04 -17.20 -1.34
CA ILE A 40 -8.73 -16.61 -1.17
C ILE A 40 -7.73 -17.43 -1.99
N SER A 41 -7.20 -16.85 -3.05
CA SER A 41 -6.21 -17.45 -3.95
C SER A 41 -4.77 -17.09 -3.59
N ARG A 42 -4.55 -16.08 -2.74
CA ARG A 42 -3.22 -15.61 -2.34
C ARG A 42 -2.84 -16.18 -0.97
N PRO A 43 -1.74 -16.95 -0.85
CA PRO A 43 -1.36 -17.60 0.40
C PRO A 43 -0.99 -16.60 1.50
N ALA A 44 -0.39 -15.45 1.15
CA ALA A 44 0.03 -14.45 2.13
C ALA A 44 -1.10 -13.97 3.06
N LEU A 45 -2.34 -13.86 2.56
CA LEU A 45 -3.48 -13.48 3.40
C LEU A 45 -3.87 -14.59 4.38
N VAL A 46 -3.82 -15.85 3.95
CA VAL A 46 -4.07 -17.01 4.80
C VAL A 46 -3.00 -17.08 5.90
N GLU A 47 -1.73 -16.98 5.51
CA GLU A 47 -0.58 -17.02 6.42
C GLU A 47 -0.61 -15.84 7.42
N ALA A 48 -1.09 -14.67 7.01
CA ALA A 48 -1.27 -13.52 7.90
C ALA A 48 -2.37 -13.76 8.96
N PHE A 49 -3.47 -14.42 8.58
CA PHE A 49 -4.52 -14.84 9.52
C PHE A 49 -3.99 -15.89 10.50
N ASP A 50 -3.27 -16.89 10.00
CA ASP A 50 -2.64 -17.93 10.83
C ASP A 50 -1.65 -17.30 11.83
N ALA A 51 -0.85 -16.31 11.40
CA ALA A 51 0.08 -15.58 12.26
C ALA A 51 -0.63 -14.78 13.38
N MET A 52 -1.87 -14.36 13.16
CA MET A 52 -2.74 -13.76 14.17
C MET A 52 -3.47 -14.80 15.05
N GLY A 53 -3.28 -16.11 14.79
CA GLY A 53 -4.02 -17.18 15.45
C GLY A 53 -5.48 -17.27 15.03
N LYS A 54 -5.82 -16.83 13.81
CA LYS A 54 -7.18 -16.83 13.25
C LYS A 54 -7.25 -17.77 12.05
N ASP A 55 -8.34 -18.53 11.94
CA ASP A 55 -8.62 -19.32 10.74
C ASP A 55 -9.46 -18.51 9.76
N ILE A 56 -8.88 -18.16 8.61
CA ILE A 56 -9.56 -17.38 7.57
C ILE A 56 -10.79 -18.10 7.00
N ASN A 57 -10.87 -19.43 7.10
CA ASN A 57 -12.01 -20.21 6.60
C ASN A 57 -13.26 -20.07 7.47
N GLN A 58 -13.14 -19.47 8.65
CA GLN A 58 -14.28 -19.13 9.51
C GLN A 58 -14.95 -17.81 9.11
N ALA A 59 -14.40 -17.09 8.12
CA ALA A 59 -14.98 -15.86 7.63
C ALA A 59 -16.40 -16.10 7.09
N THR A 60 -17.33 -15.27 7.55
CA THR A 60 -18.68 -15.20 7.01
C THR A 60 -18.67 -14.76 5.56
N HIS A 61 -19.77 -15.00 4.85
CA HIS A 61 -19.91 -14.51 3.47
C HIS A 61 -19.72 -12.98 3.36
N ASN A 62 -20.17 -12.23 4.37
CA ASN A 62 -20.02 -10.78 4.37
C ASN A 62 -18.56 -10.33 4.57
N GLU A 63 -17.81 -11.00 5.44
CA GLU A 63 -16.38 -10.75 5.61
C GLU A 63 -15.61 -11.11 4.32
N MET A 64 -15.97 -12.22 3.67
CA MET A 64 -15.38 -12.63 2.39
C MET A 64 -15.53 -11.58 1.28
N ARG A 65 -16.61 -10.78 1.29
CA ARG A 65 -16.82 -9.64 0.36
C ARG A 65 -15.82 -8.49 0.55
N SER A 66 -15.02 -8.52 1.63
CA SER A 66 -13.89 -7.62 1.86
C SER A 66 -12.55 -8.37 1.78
N LEU A 67 -12.49 -9.61 2.25
CA LEU A 67 -11.25 -10.40 2.25
C LEU A 67 -10.72 -10.71 0.85
N VAL A 68 -11.59 -10.88 -0.15
CA VAL A 68 -11.12 -11.02 -1.54
C VAL A 68 -10.36 -9.78 -2.04
N CYS A 69 -10.68 -8.59 -1.51
CA CYS A 69 -9.94 -7.35 -1.76
C CYS A 69 -8.64 -7.28 -0.92
N ALA A 70 -8.68 -7.80 0.32
CA ALA A 70 -7.55 -7.84 1.25
C ALA A 70 -6.41 -8.78 0.80
N GLN A 71 -6.60 -9.54 -0.28
CA GLN A 71 -5.52 -10.29 -0.92
C GLN A 71 -4.43 -9.37 -1.51
N CYS A 72 -4.79 -8.13 -1.83
CA CYS A 72 -3.91 -7.16 -2.49
C CYS A 72 -3.90 -5.78 -1.81
N HIS A 73 -5.05 -5.30 -1.31
CA HIS A 73 -5.19 -3.96 -0.74
C HIS A 73 -4.79 -3.90 0.74
N VAL A 74 -3.53 -4.22 1.01
CA VAL A 74 -2.95 -4.38 2.35
C VAL A 74 -1.51 -3.89 2.39
N GLU A 75 -1.03 -3.59 3.59
CA GLU A 75 0.38 -3.42 3.89
C GLU A 75 1.14 -4.75 3.74
N TYR A 76 2.34 -4.68 3.18
CA TYR A 76 3.22 -5.84 3.04
C TYR A 76 4.68 -5.46 2.95
N TYR A 77 5.54 -6.43 3.23
CA TYR A 77 6.97 -6.36 2.96
C TYR A 77 7.48 -7.67 2.35
N PHE A 78 8.75 -7.70 1.97
CA PHE A 78 9.43 -8.91 1.53
C PHE A 78 10.35 -9.44 2.63
N ASP A 79 9.90 -10.52 3.28
CA ASP A 79 10.67 -11.22 4.29
C ASP A 79 11.63 -12.20 3.63
N LYS A 80 12.93 -12.07 3.93
CA LYS A 80 13.99 -12.97 3.45
C LYS A 80 14.43 -13.98 4.50
N ASN A 81 13.84 -13.94 5.69
CA ASN A 81 14.23 -14.73 6.85
C ASN A 81 13.14 -15.76 7.23
N VAL A 82 12.16 -15.99 6.36
CA VAL A 82 11.13 -17.01 6.56
C VAL A 82 11.80 -18.39 6.72
N PRO A 83 11.58 -19.11 7.83
CA PRO A 83 12.18 -20.41 8.07
C PRO A 83 11.92 -21.42 6.93
N GLY A 84 12.98 -22.02 6.40
CA GLY A 84 12.93 -22.96 5.28
C GLY A 84 12.77 -22.31 3.90
N LYS A 85 12.80 -20.98 3.80
CA LYS A 85 12.73 -20.19 2.56
C LYS A 85 13.73 -19.02 2.59
N GLU A 86 14.84 -19.18 3.31
CA GLU A 86 15.81 -18.13 3.54
C GLU A 86 16.39 -17.59 2.23
N GLY A 87 16.47 -16.26 2.12
CA GLY A 87 16.94 -15.55 0.93
C GLY A 87 15.88 -15.30 -0.15
N VAL A 88 14.71 -15.96 -0.09
CA VAL A 88 13.58 -15.68 -1.00
C VAL A 88 12.86 -14.42 -0.51
N PRO A 89 12.58 -13.41 -1.36
CA PRO A 89 11.83 -12.22 -0.98
C PRO A 89 10.33 -12.56 -0.83
N TYR A 90 9.98 -13.19 0.29
CA TYR A 90 8.65 -13.75 0.51
C TYR A 90 7.64 -12.67 0.89
N LEU A 91 6.56 -12.54 0.13
CA LEU A 91 5.49 -11.58 0.40
C LEU A 91 4.84 -11.89 1.76
N THR A 92 4.92 -10.94 2.70
CA THR A 92 4.46 -11.14 4.08
C THR A 92 3.69 -9.91 4.56
N PHE A 93 2.57 -10.12 5.25
CA PHE A 93 1.82 -9.03 5.88
C PHE A 93 2.27 -8.90 7.35
N PRO A 94 2.62 -7.69 7.85
CA PRO A 94 3.17 -7.49 9.19
C PRO A 94 2.09 -7.54 10.30
N TRP A 95 1.16 -8.49 10.22
CA TRP A 95 -0.07 -8.51 11.02
C TRP A 95 0.01 -9.35 12.30
N LYS A 96 1.15 -10.01 12.57
CA LYS A 96 1.32 -10.93 13.71
C LYS A 96 0.86 -10.32 15.05
N ASN A 97 1.11 -9.03 15.24
CA ASN A 97 0.79 -8.32 16.48
C ASN A 97 -0.54 -7.53 16.41
N GLY A 98 -1.23 -7.55 15.27
CA GLY A 98 -2.37 -6.70 14.98
C GLY A 98 -2.17 -5.90 13.69
N THR A 99 -3.23 -5.19 13.29
CA THR A 99 -3.28 -4.41 12.03
C THR A 99 -3.31 -2.90 12.27
N THR A 100 -3.01 -2.44 13.47
CA THR A 100 -2.86 -0.99 13.72
C THR A 100 -1.51 -0.50 13.23
N VAL A 101 -1.39 0.81 12.97
CA VAL A 101 -0.11 1.40 12.54
C VAL A 101 0.97 1.19 13.60
N GLU A 102 0.62 1.22 14.89
CA GLU A 102 1.53 0.97 16.00
C GLU A 102 1.93 -0.51 16.13
N ASP A 103 1.01 -1.46 15.94
CA ASP A 103 1.34 -2.89 16.01
C ASP A 103 2.32 -3.29 14.91
N MET A 104 2.13 -2.75 13.70
CA MET A 104 3.04 -2.95 12.58
C MET A 104 4.38 -2.21 12.78
N GLU A 105 4.38 -1.00 13.33
CA GLU A 105 5.60 -0.26 13.71
C GLU A 105 6.45 -1.09 14.67
N ALA A 106 5.83 -1.60 15.75
CA ALA A 106 6.47 -2.47 16.72
C ALA A 106 6.90 -3.82 16.13
N TYR A 107 6.12 -4.40 15.21
CA TYR A 107 6.50 -5.60 14.49
C TYR A 107 7.81 -5.40 13.72
N TYR A 108 7.90 -4.33 12.92
CA TYR A 108 9.09 -4.05 12.13
C TYR A 108 10.30 -3.67 12.98
N ASP A 109 10.10 -2.94 14.08
CA ASP A 109 11.18 -2.57 14.99
C ASP A 109 11.76 -3.78 15.73
N ASN A 110 10.92 -4.73 16.16
CA ASN A 110 11.38 -5.97 16.81
C ASN A 110 12.19 -6.85 15.86
N LEU A 111 11.96 -6.74 14.55
CA LEU A 111 12.74 -7.42 13.52
C LEU A 111 14.00 -6.64 13.10
N GLU A 112 14.17 -5.41 13.62
CA GLU A 112 15.16 -4.43 13.11
C GLU A 112 15.07 -4.26 11.58
N PHE A 113 13.86 -4.37 11.02
CA PHE A 113 13.63 -4.39 9.58
C PHE A 113 13.71 -2.98 8.97
N SER A 114 14.26 -2.88 7.76
CA SER A 114 14.18 -1.66 6.95
C SER A 114 14.06 -2.00 5.47
N ASP A 115 13.14 -1.33 4.78
CA ASP A 115 12.98 -1.44 3.33
C ASP A 115 14.15 -0.78 2.58
N TRP A 116 14.59 0.38 3.05
CA TRP A 116 15.76 1.08 2.51
C TRP A 116 16.40 2.01 3.54
N THR A 117 17.67 2.35 3.32
CA THR A 117 18.34 3.45 4.03
C THR A 117 18.12 4.76 3.28
N HIS A 118 17.53 5.76 3.93
CA HIS A 118 17.26 7.05 3.31
C HIS A 118 18.55 7.76 2.88
N LYS A 119 18.66 8.18 1.61
CA LYS A 119 19.92 8.70 1.03
C LYS A 119 20.44 9.97 1.74
N LEU A 120 19.54 10.85 2.21
CA LEU A 120 19.90 12.11 2.87
C LEU A 120 20.26 11.89 4.35
N SER A 121 19.26 11.57 5.18
CA SER A 121 19.40 11.39 6.64
C SER A 121 20.05 10.08 7.09
N LYS A 122 20.25 9.09 6.21
CA LYS A 122 20.73 7.74 6.56
C LYS A 122 19.80 6.95 7.48
N THR A 123 18.55 7.38 7.62
CA THR A 123 17.55 6.69 8.44
C THR A 123 17.20 5.32 7.85
N PRO A 124 17.12 4.23 8.64
CA PRO A 124 16.55 2.96 8.21
C PRO A 124 15.02 3.08 8.11
N MET A 125 14.49 3.18 6.89
CA MET A 125 13.08 3.51 6.65
C MET A 125 12.20 2.28 6.53
N LEU A 126 10.91 2.50 6.78
CA LEU A 126 9.81 1.62 6.42
C LEU A 126 9.00 2.24 5.29
N LYS A 127 8.51 1.43 4.37
CA LYS A 127 7.55 1.83 3.33
C LYS A 127 6.20 1.27 3.73
N ALA A 128 5.16 2.11 3.71
CA ALA A 128 3.80 1.61 3.73
C ALA A 128 3.25 1.46 2.30
N GLN A 129 2.59 0.34 2.02
CA GLN A 129 1.97 0.01 0.74
C GLN A 129 0.48 -0.15 0.97
N HIS A 130 -0.31 0.80 0.46
CA HIS A 130 -1.77 0.71 0.35
C HIS A 130 -2.49 -0.12 1.44
N PRO A 131 -2.39 0.25 2.75
CA PRO A 131 -3.04 -0.46 3.87
C PRO A 131 -4.56 -0.25 3.87
N GLY A 132 -5.22 -0.67 2.79
CA GLY A 132 -6.61 -0.38 2.48
C GLY A 132 -7.55 -1.14 3.40
N TYR A 133 -7.31 -2.42 3.63
CA TYR A 133 -8.11 -3.26 4.53
C TYR A 133 -7.90 -2.88 5.99
N GLU A 134 -6.66 -2.62 6.40
CA GLU A 134 -6.29 -2.30 7.77
C GLU A 134 -6.84 -0.94 8.19
N THR A 135 -6.76 0.07 7.32
CA THR A 135 -7.42 1.35 7.59
C THR A 135 -8.93 1.21 7.55
N PHE A 136 -9.51 0.46 6.60
CA PHE A 136 -10.95 0.25 6.50
C PHE A 136 -11.57 -0.39 7.74
N THR A 137 -10.93 -1.41 8.30
CA THR A 137 -11.44 -2.16 9.46
C THR A 137 -11.56 -1.33 10.74
N THR A 138 -10.87 -0.19 10.82
CA THR A 138 -11.01 0.78 11.93
C THR A 138 -12.16 1.78 11.72
N GLY A 139 -12.79 1.77 10.55
CA GLY A 139 -13.78 2.74 10.14
C GLY A 139 -15.22 2.39 10.54
N VAL A 140 -16.09 3.41 10.61
CA VAL A 140 -17.50 3.23 10.99
C VAL A 140 -18.27 2.35 9.99
N HIS A 141 -17.91 2.34 8.71
CA HIS A 141 -18.57 1.48 7.73
C HIS A 141 -18.30 -0.01 8.03
N ALA A 142 -17.04 -0.36 8.31
CA ALA A 142 -16.66 -1.71 8.70
C ALA A 142 -17.30 -2.11 10.06
N ASP A 143 -17.30 -1.20 11.04
CA ASP A 143 -17.98 -1.39 12.34
C ASP A 143 -19.48 -1.73 12.18
N ARG A 144 -20.14 -1.17 11.15
CA ARG A 144 -21.55 -1.45 10.83
C ARG A 144 -21.75 -2.60 9.84
N GLY A 145 -20.71 -3.38 9.57
CA GLY A 145 -20.79 -4.57 8.72
C GLY A 145 -20.92 -4.27 7.22
N VAL A 146 -20.66 -3.03 6.78
CA VAL A 146 -20.55 -2.71 5.35
C VAL A 146 -19.25 -3.34 4.84
N SER A 147 -19.29 -4.02 3.71
CA SER A 147 -18.16 -4.66 3.05
C SER A 147 -17.56 -3.80 1.93
N CYS A 148 -16.33 -4.09 1.50
CA CYS A 148 -15.72 -3.41 0.34
C CYS A 148 -16.63 -3.47 -0.89
N ALA A 149 -17.22 -4.66 -1.14
CA ALA A 149 -18.11 -4.89 -2.28
C ALA A 149 -19.41 -4.06 -2.22
N ASP A 150 -19.91 -3.67 -1.04
CA ASP A 150 -21.15 -2.87 -0.98
C ASP A 150 -21.00 -1.49 -1.63
N CYS A 151 -19.80 -0.91 -1.58
CA CYS A 151 -19.51 0.38 -2.21
C CYS A 151 -18.84 0.25 -3.58
N HIS A 152 -17.87 -0.65 -3.72
CA HIS A 152 -17.05 -0.75 -4.94
C HIS A 152 -17.58 -1.72 -5.99
N MET A 153 -18.46 -2.64 -5.58
CA MET A 153 -19.10 -3.63 -6.44
C MET A 153 -20.60 -3.70 -6.14
N PRO A 154 -21.33 -2.57 -6.19
CA PRO A 154 -22.72 -2.54 -5.76
C PRO A 154 -23.56 -3.45 -6.63
N TYR A 155 -24.66 -3.95 -6.07
CA TYR A 155 -25.61 -4.70 -6.87
C TYR A 155 -26.28 -3.80 -7.91
N LYS A 156 -26.42 -4.32 -9.14
CA LYS A 156 -27.18 -3.71 -10.22
C LYS A 156 -28.32 -4.64 -10.64
N SER A 157 -29.43 -4.05 -11.06
CA SER A 157 -30.56 -4.77 -11.64
C SER A 157 -30.71 -4.40 -13.11
N GLU A 158 -30.76 -5.39 -13.99
CA GLU A 158 -31.00 -5.21 -15.43
C GLU A 158 -31.93 -6.33 -15.91
N GLY A 159 -33.01 -5.98 -16.62
CA GLY A 159 -33.98 -6.97 -17.10
C GLY A 159 -34.63 -7.85 -16.01
N GLY A 160 -34.68 -7.37 -14.76
CA GLY A 160 -35.20 -8.14 -13.61
C GLY A 160 -34.19 -9.08 -12.95
N GLN A 161 -32.97 -9.18 -13.48
CA GLN A 161 -31.88 -9.95 -12.87
C GLN A 161 -30.99 -9.05 -12.02
N LYS A 162 -30.71 -9.48 -10.79
CA LYS A 162 -29.76 -8.81 -9.88
C LYS A 162 -28.39 -9.47 -10.00
N PHE A 163 -27.35 -8.66 -10.21
CA PHE A 163 -25.97 -9.12 -10.28
C PHE A 163 -25.02 -8.10 -9.63
N THR A 164 -23.80 -8.52 -9.34
CA THR A 164 -22.75 -7.67 -8.77
C THR A 164 -22.03 -6.93 -9.89
N ASP A 165 -21.96 -5.60 -9.80
CA ASP A 165 -21.19 -4.80 -10.75
C ASP A 165 -19.69 -5.06 -10.55
N HIS A 166 -19.04 -5.63 -11.57
CA HIS A 166 -17.60 -5.91 -11.56
C HIS A 166 -16.77 -4.76 -12.16
N HIS A 167 -17.41 -3.65 -12.57
CA HIS A 167 -16.71 -2.44 -12.97
C HIS A 167 -16.25 -1.67 -11.72
N ILE A 168 -15.22 -2.20 -11.05
CA ILE A 168 -14.64 -1.61 -9.84
C ILE A 168 -14.10 -0.21 -10.17
N GLN A 169 -14.76 0.80 -9.61
CA GLN A 169 -14.45 2.21 -9.84
C GLN A 169 -14.60 3.02 -8.55
N SER A 170 -14.46 4.34 -8.67
CA SER A 170 -14.86 5.25 -7.58
C SER A 170 -16.36 5.09 -7.28
N PRO A 171 -16.76 4.78 -6.04
CA PRO A 171 -18.17 4.71 -5.66
C PRO A 171 -18.93 6.03 -5.90
N LEU A 172 -18.20 7.15 -5.96
CA LEU A 172 -18.75 8.48 -6.26
C LEU A 172 -19.32 8.59 -7.68
N ASN A 173 -18.95 7.70 -8.60
CA ASN A 173 -19.51 7.65 -9.95
C ASN A 173 -20.88 6.94 -9.99
N ASN A 174 -21.26 6.24 -8.92
CA ASN A 174 -22.50 5.46 -8.82
C ASN A 174 -23.09 5.55 -7.40
N THR A 175 -23.27 6.78 -6.91
CA THR A 175 -23.75 7.03 -5.54
C THR A 175 -25.13 6.46 -5.25
N SER A 176 -25.98 6.34 -6.27
CA SER A 176 -27.32 5.76 -6.11
C SER A 176 -27.27 4.32 -5.63
N ASN A 177 -26.39 3.49 -6.23
CA ASN A 177 -26.26 2.09 -5.86
C ASN A 177 -25.22 1.86 -4.74
N ALA A 178 -24.20 2.72 -4.63
CA ALA A 178 -23.13 2.55 -3.64
C ALA A 178 -23.40 3.22 -2.28
N CYS A 179 -24.21 4.28 -2.24
CA CYS A 179 -24.41 5.08 -1.03
C CYS A 179 -25.89 5.21 -0.65
N GLN A 180 -26.77 5.54 -1.61
CA GLN A 180 -28.18 5.85 -1.34
C GLN A 180 -29.03 4.62 -1.00
N VAL A 181 -28.45 3.42 -1.09
CA VAL A 181 -29.03 2.19 -0.50
C VAL A 181 -29.12 2.25 1.03
N CYS A 182 -28.28 3.07 1.67
CA CYS A 182 -28.23 3.26 3.13
C CYS A 182 -28.46 4.72 3.56
N HIS A 183 -28.11 5.68 2.71
CA HIS A 183 -28.14 7.11 2.99
C HIS A 183 -29.33 7.80 2.30
N ARG A 184 -29.96 8.76 2.99
CA ARG A 184 -31.13 9.50 2.46
C ARG A 184 -30.78 10.85 1.86
N GLU A 185 -29.52 11.24 1.96
CA GLU A 185 -29.00 12.48 1.42
C GLU A 185 -28.86 12.44 -0.10
N GLU A 186 -28.92 13.62 -0.71
CA GLU A 186 -28.66 13.81 -2.13
C GLU A 186 -27.22 13.44 -2.50
N SER A 187 -27.05 12.86 -3.69
CA SER A 187 -25.75 12.46 -4.23
C SER A 187 -24.70 13.58 -4.20
N SER A 188 -25.10 14.81 -4.53
CA SER A 188 -24.21 15.98 -4.49
C SER A 188 -23.68 16.27 -3.07
N LYS A 189 -24.52 16.10 -2.03
CA LYS A 189 -24.13 16.28 -0.64
C LYS A 189 -23.18 15.17 -0.17
N LEU A 190 -23.46 13.92 -0.53
CA LEU A 190 -22.59 12.78 -0.22
C LEU A 190 -21.20 12.96 -0.85
N ILE A 191 -21.15 13.30 -2.14
CA ILE A 191 -19.89 13.57 -2.86
C ILE A 191 -19.13 14.73 -2.21
N ALA A 192 -19.81 15.84 -1.90
CA ALA A 192 -19.18 16.98 -1.24
C ALA A 192 -18.58 16.61 0.12
N ASN A 193 -19.27 15.77 0.91
CA ASN A 193 -18.81 15.29 2.20
C ASN A 193 -17.55 14.40 2.08
N VAL A 194 -17.44 13.58 1.02
CA VAL A 194 -16.23 12.78 0.75
C VAL A 194 -15.05 13.68 0.39
N TYR A 195 -15.23 14.61 -0.55
CA TYR A 195 -14.17 15.52 -0.93
C TYR A 195 -13.74 16.45 0.20
N GLU A 196 -14.65 16.85 1.09
CA GLU A 196 -14.31 17.63 2.28
C GLU A 196 -13.34 16.87 3.20
N ARG A 197 -13.61 15.58 3.47
CA ARG A 197 -12.73 14.74 4.29
C ARG A 197 -11.37 14.54 3.63
N GLN A 198 -11.35 14.26 2.33
CA GLN A 198 -10.11 14.11 1.54
C GLN A 198 -9.25 15.38 1.59
N ARG A 199 -9.87 16.57 1.45
CA ARG A 199 -9.15 17.86 1.56
C ARG A 199 -8.56 18.06 2.96
N LYS A 200 -9.37 17.90 4.01
CA LYS A 200 -8.91 18.05 5.41
C LYS A 200 -7.77 17.09 5.76
N ALA A 201 -7.87 15.83 5.32
CA ALA A 201 -6.80 14.85 5.52
C ALA A 201 -5.53 15.25 4.73
N SER A 202 -5.68 15.70 3.48
CA SER A 202 -4.56 16.14 2.65
C SER A 202 -3.83 17.35 3.24
N GLU A 203 -4.55 18.33 3.80
CA GLU A 203 -3.95 19.48 4.48
C GLU A 203 -3.03 19.06 5.63
N ASN A 204 -3.48 18.13 6.48
CA ASN A 204 -2.67 17.62 7.58
C ASN A 204 -1.49 16.76 7.08
N ARG A 205 -1.73 15.92 6.07
CA ARG A 205 -0.70 15.09 5.44
C ARG A 205 0.44 15.95 4.87
N LEU A 206 0.12 17.02 4.15
CA LEU A 206 1.11 17.94 3.59
C LEU A 206 1.90 18.70 4.66
N LYS A 207 1.27 19.04 5.80
CA LYS A 207 2.01 19.62 6.94
C LYS A 207 3.04 18.64 7.51
N LEU A 208 2.68 17.36 7.61
CA LEU A 208 3.60 16.32 8.06
C LEU A 208 4.74 16.09 7.04
N GLU A 209 4.43 16.05 5.75
CA GLU A 209 5.45 15.98 4.69
C GLU A 209 6.48 17.11 4.81
N ASN A 210 6.01 18.35 5.00
CA ASN A 210 6.89 19.50 5.16
C ASN A 210 7.82 19.39 6.37
N LEU A 211 7.39 18.74 7.46
CA LEU A 211 8.25 18.50 8.62
C LEU A 211 9.27 17.39 8.33
N LEU A 212 8.85 16.31 7.68
CA LEU A 212 9.72 15.18 7.33
C LEU A 212 10.80 15.60 6.33
N VAL A 213 10.45 16.41 5.32
CA VAL A 213 11.41 16.98 4.36
C VAL A 213 12.49 17.79 5.11
N LYS A 214 12.08 18.66 6.04
CA LYS A 214 13.02 19.43 6.86
C LYS A 214 13.87 18.52 7.73
N ALA A 215 13.27 17.55 8.41
CA ALA A 215 13.99 16.62 9.28
C ALA A 215 15.05 15.82 8.51
N HIS A 216 14.75 15.36 7.30
CA HIS A 216 15.74 14.65 6.48
C HIS A 216 16.92 15.52 6.05
N LEU A 217 16.67 16.78 5.71
CA LEU A 217 17.70 17.74 5.30
C LEU A 217 18.56 18.22 6.48
N GLU A 218 17.92 18.49 7.62
CA GLU A 218 18.60 18.80 8.87
C GLU A 218 19.48 17.63 9.33
N ALA A 219 18.97 16.39 9.24
CA ALA A 219 19.77 15.19 9.53
C ALA A 219 20.96 15.03 8.58
N LYS A 220 20.78 15.29 7.27
CA LYS A 220 21.90 15.35 6.31
C LYS A 220 22.94 16.37 6.76
N LYS A 221 22.52 17.55 7.21
CA LYS A 221 23.44 18.59 7.68
C LYS A 221 24.19 18.18 8.95
N CYS A 222 23.55 17.50 9.91
CA CYS A 222 24.23 16.94 11.07
C CYS A 222 25.37 15.98 10.64
N TRP A 223 25.11 15.11 9.66
CA TRP A 223 26.15 14.20 9.15
C TRP A 223 27.32 14.93 8.50
N GLU A 224 27.06 15.98 7.71
CA GLU A 224 28.12 16.82 7.12
C GLU A 224 28.97 17.54 8.15
N LEU A 225 28.40 17.85 9.32
CA LEU A 225 29.08 18.49 10.44
C LEU A 225 29.77 17.50 11.39
N GLY A 226 29.74 16.19 11.07
CA GLY A 226 30.45 15.17 11.84
C GLY A 226 29.66 14.59 13.02
N ALA A 227 28.33 14.64 12.99
CA ALA A 227 27.51 13.92 13.97
C ALA A 227 27.87 12.43 14.02
N THR A 228 27.85 11.86 15.23
CA THR A 228 28.08 10.42 15.43
C THR A 228 26.79 9.61 15.31
N GLU A 229 26.91 8.31 15.03
CA GLU A 229 25.75 7.40 15.01
C GLU A 229 24.99 7.40 16.34
N ALA A 230 25.70 7.46 17.47
CA ALA A 230 25.08 7.51 18.79
C ALA A 230 24.21 8.76 19.00
N GLN A 231 24.68 9.93 18.55
CA GLN A 231 23.90 11.18 18.60
C GLN A 231 22.70 11.13 17.65
N MET A 232 22.86 10.52 16.47
CA MET A 232 21.81 10.47 15.45
C MET A 232 20.76 9.40 15.73
N LYS A 233 21.09 8.28 16.38
CA LYS A 233 20.17 7.15 16.63
C LYS A 233 18.76 7.57 17.08
N PRO A 234 18.57 8.35 18.18
CA PRO A 234 17.24 8.76 18.62
C PRO A 234 16.51 9.68 17.62
N ILE A 235 17.24 10.46 16.81
CA ILE A 235 16.67 11.31 15.75
C ILE A 235 16.21 10.44 14.57
N LEU A 236 17.03 9.46 14.17
CA LEU A 236 16.69 8.57 13.06
C LEU A 236 15.47 7.72 13.40
N THR A 237 15.34 7.25 14.64
CA THR A 237 14.13 6.55 15.11
C THR A 237 12.89 7.43 14.97
N ASP A 238 12.92 8.68 15.41
CA ASP A 238 11.78 9.58 15.23
C ASP A 238 11.48 9.84 13.74
N ILE A 239 12.48 10.05 12.89
CA ILE A 239 12.27 10.23 11.44
C ILE A 239 11.60 8.99 10.83
N ARG A 240 12.07 7.78 11.22
CA ARG A 240 11.51 6.51 10.77
C ARG A 240 10.03 6.39 11.16
N HIS A 241 9.69 6.60 12.43
CA HIS A 241 8.32 6.48 12.94
C HIS A 241 7.40 7.59 12.41
N GLY A 242 7.89 8.83 12.39
CA GLY A 242 7.15 9.97 11.83
C GLY A 242 6.79 9.74 10.36
N GLN A 243 7.73 9.21 9.57
CA GLN A 243 7.46 8.87 8.18
C GLN A 243 6.61 7.61 8.02
N TRP A 244 6.81 6.57 8.83
CA TRP A 244 5.97 5.37 8.80
C TRP A 244 4.48 5.73 8.96
N ARG A 245 4.16 6.56 9.95
CA ARG A 245 2.79 7.00 10.22
C ARG A 245 2.23 7.93 9.14
N TRP A 246 3.08 8.81 8.59
CA TRP A 246 2.72 9.58 7.40
C TRP A 246 2.36 8.66 6.23
N ASP A 247 3.24 7.69 5.92
CA ASP A 247 3.14 6.83 4.75
C ASP A 247 1.95 5.89 4.87
N TYR A 248 1.71 5.31 6.05
CA TYR A 248 0.53 4.50 6.35
C TYR A 248 -0.77 5.24 6.01
N SER A 249 -0.82 6.53 6.33
CA SER A 249 -1.97 7.39 6.02
C SER A 249 -2.04 7.82 4.55
N ALA A 250 -0.88 8.04 3.91
CA ALA A 250 -0.77 8.53 2.53
C ALA A 250 -0.96 7.43 1.48
N ALA A 251 -0.48 6.22 1.77
CA ALA A 251 -0.47 5.09 0.85
C ALA A 251 -1.87 4.48 0.66
N ALA A 252 -2.75 4.60 1.66
CA ALA A 252 -4.15 4.21 1.55
C ALA A 252 -5.02 5.37 1.05
N HIS A 253 -5.07 5.57 -0.27
CA HIS A 253 -5.82 6.68 -0.90
C HIS A 253 -7.28 6.83 -0.42
N GLY A 254 -7.96 5.73 -0.11
CA GLY A 254 -9.34 5.71 0.40
C GLY A 254 -9.47 5.93 1.91
N ALA A 255 -8.39 5.88 2.69
CA ALA A 255 -8.43 5.88 4.17
C ALA A 255 -9.09 7.12 4.76
N SER A 256 -8.89 8.29 4.13
CA SER A 256 -9.55 9.54 4.53
C SER A 256 -11.09 9.49 4.47
N PHE A 257 -11.66 8.54 3.74
CA PHE A 257 -13.10 8.24 3.74
C PHE A 257 -13.43 6.98 4.54
N HIS A 258 -12.64 5.90 4.39
CA HIS A 258 -12.90 4.64 5.06
C HIS A 258 -12.81 4.78 6.59
N SER A 259 -11.78 5.45 7.08
CA SER A 259 -11.55 5.70 8.51
C SER A 259 -10.94 7.10 8.75
N PRO A 260 -11.74 8.16 8.63
CA PRO A 260 -11.27 9.55 8.73
C PRO A 260 -10.69 9.89 10.10
N VAL A 261 -11.27 9.37 11.18
CA VAL A 261 -10.82 9.66 12.55
C VAL A 261 -9.48 9.00 12.82
N GLU A 262 -9.32 7.73 12.44
CA GLU A 262 -8.04 7.03 12.59
C GLU A 262 -6.97 7.67 11.72
N THR A 263 -7.27 7.96 10.45
CA THR A 263 -6.34 8.65 9.56
C THR A 263 -5.87 9.98 10.16
N ALA A 264 -6.77 10.76 10.76
CA ALA A 264 -6.40 12.01 11.43
C ALA A 264 -5.54 11.77 12.69
N ARG A 265 -5.84 10.74 13.48
CA ARG A 265 -5.05 10.36 14.67
C ARG A 265 -3.63 9.96 14.28
N VAL A 266 -3.48 9.11 13.27
CA VAL A 266 -2.19 8.63 12.78
C VAL A 266 -1.34 9.79 12.26
N ILE A 267 -1.90 10.65 11.39
CA ILE A 267 -1.20 11.86 10.91
C ILE A 267 -0.83 12.77 12.09
N GLY A 268 -1.75 12.97 13.04
CA GLY A 268 -1.53 13.75 14.26
C GLY A 268 -0.34 13.26 15.08
N SER A 269 -0.22 11.95 15.27
CA SER A 269 0.92 11.35 15.97
C SER A 269 2.22 11.47 15.19
N GLY A 270 2.18 11.31 13.86
CA GLY A 270 3.34 11.54 13.00
C GLY A 270 3.83 12.99 13.04
N LEU A 271 2.93 13.97 13.13
CA LEU A 271 3.28 15.39 13.32
C LEU A 271 4.10 15.59 14.59
N VAL A 272 3.64 15.05 15.72
CA VAL A 272 4.34 15.14 17.02
C VAL A 272 5.74 14.54 16.92
N ILE A 273 5.85 13.32 16.39
CA ILE A 273 7.14 12.61 16.28
C ILE A 273 8.10 13.37 15.35
N ALA A 274 7.63 13.83 14.19
CA ALA A 274 8.46 14.60 13.27
C ALA A 274 8.93 15.95 13.88
N GLN A 275 8.11 16.57 14.73
CA GLN A 275 8.51 17.77 15.47
C GLN A 275 9.57 17.47 16.52
N GLU A 276 9.42 16.39 17.29
CA GLU A 276 10.44 15.95 18.26
C GLU A 276 11.77 15.65 17.58
N ALA A 277 11.76 15.00 16.41
CA ALA A 277 12.95 14.79 15.59
C ALA A 277 13.66 16.12 15.29
N ARG A 278 12.89 17.13 14.86
CA ARG A 278 13.43 18.45 14.50
C ARG A 278 13.93 19.24 15.72
N VAL A 279 13.30 19.10 16.88
CA VAL A 279 13.81 19.69 18.12
C VAL A 279 15.15 19.07 18.51
N LYS A 280 15.27 17.74 18.45
CA LYS A 280 16.53 17.02 18.68
C LYS A 280 17.60 17.42 17.66
N LEU A 281 17.23 17.53 16.38
CA LEU A 281 18.11 18.00 15.30
C LEU A 281 18.61 19.43 15.54
N ALA A 282 17.74 20.37 15.91
CA ALA A 282 18.14 21.75 16.18
C ALA A 282 19.16 21.84 17.33
N ARG A 283 18.98 21.06 18.40
CA ARG A 283 19.95 20.98 19.50
C ARG A 283 21.29 20.42 19.03
N LEU A 284 21.26 19.29 18.30
CA LEU A 284 22.48 18.67 17.79
C LEU A 284 23.21 19.57 16.78
N LEU A 285 22.49 20.27 15.90
CA LEU A 285 23.06 21.26 14.99
C LEU A 285 23.76 22.37 15.76
N ALA A 286 23.16 22.90 16.84
CA ALA A 286 23.76 23.91 17.68
C ALA A 286 25.03 23.39 18.38
N ASP A 287 25.02 22.17 18.92
CA ASP A 287 26.19 21.52 19.53
C ASP A 287 27.34 21.33 18.51
N LEU A 288 26.99 21.13 17.24
CA LEU A 288 27.92 21.03 16.10
C LEU A 288 28.30 22.41 15.52
N GLY A 289 27.94 23.52 16.17
CA GLY A 289 28.31 24.88 15.77
C GLY A 289 27.42 25.51 14.70
N HIS A 290 26.27 24.91 14.37
CA HIS A 290 25.28 25.43 13.43
C HIS A 290 24.01 25.91 14.13
N ASN A 291 23.95 27.21 14.45
CA ASN A 291 22.85 27.83 15.18
C ASN A 291 21.93 28.69 14.26
N GLN A 292 21.74 28.26 13.02
CA GLN A 292 20.86 28.92 12.05
C GLN A 292 19.93 27.87 11.41
N PRO A 293 18.83 28.29 10.76
CA PRO A 293 18.03 27.36 9.96
C PRO A 293 18.85 26.71 8.84
N VAL A 294 18.66 25.41 8.62
CA VAL A 294 19.28 24.71 7.48
C VAL A 294 18.67 25.23 6.18
N GLU A 295 19.52 25.60 5.23
CA GLU A 295 19.10 26.08 3.91
C GLU A 295 18.37 24.98 3.15
N MET A 296 17.16 25.28 2.70
CA MET A 296 16.31 24.33 1.98
C MET A 296 16.63 24.41 0.47
N PRO A 297 16.89 23.28 -0.20
CA PRO A 297 17.03 23.27 -1.64
C PRO A 297 15.71 23.64 -2.33
N ASP A 298 15.79 24.13 -3.56
CA ASP A 298 14.60 24.32 -4.38
C ASP A 298 14.08 22.95 -4.86
N ILE A 299 12.99 22.50 -4.24
CA ILE A 299 12.26 21.26 -4.57
C ILE A 299 10.81 21.56 -4.95
N SER A 300 10.57 22.77 -5.49
CA SER A 300 9.23 23.26 -5.84
C SER A 300 8.52 22.46 -6.94
N THR A 301 9.27 21.70 -7.73
CA THR A 301 8.73 20.79 -8.75
C THR A 301 9.30 19.40 -8.56
N LYS A 302 8.59 18.41 -9.14
CA LYS A 302 9.04 17.02 -9.19
C LYS A 302 10.45 16.91 -9.77
N GLU A 303 10.73 17.62 -10.87
CA GLU A 303 12.00 17.56 -11.60
C GLU A 303 13.15 18.05 -10.72
N LYS A 304 12.97 19.20 -10.05
CA LYS A 304 13.98 19.75 -9.14
C LYS A 304 14.24 18.85 -7.93
N ALA A 305 13.18 18.25 -7.38
CA ALA A 305 13.31 17.28 -6.30
C ALA A 305 14.09 16.02 -6.73
N GLN A 306 13.82 15.51 -7.94
CA GLN A 306 14.52 14.35 -8.52
C GLN A 306 15.99 14.65 -8.79
N GLU A 307 16.29 15.82 -9.36
CA GLU A 307 17.65 16.31 -9.59
C GLU A 307 18.42 16.46 -8.27
N TYR A 308 17.79 17.06 -7.25
CA TYR A 308 18.42 17.26 -5.94
C TYR A 308 18.89 15.95 -5.28
N ILE A 309 18.11 14.88 -5.42
CA ILE A 309 18.50 13.56 -4.89
C ILE A 309 19.39 12.76 -5.86
N GLY A 310 19.73 13.33 -7.02
CA GLY A 310 20.63 12.76 -8.03
C GLY A 310 20.03 11.62 -8.85
N LEU A 311 18.74 11.68 -9.17
CA LEU A 311 18.12 10.75 -10.13
C LEU A 311 18.35 11.22 -11.56
N ASP A 312 19.06 10.40 -12.35
CA ASP A 312 19.19 10.59 -13.79
C ASP A 312 17.90 10.15 -14.50
N MET A 313 16.92 11.05 -14.53
CA MET A 313 15.59 10.77 -15.06
C MET A 313 15.58 10.59 -16.58
N GLU A 314 16.53 11.18 -17.31
CA GLU A 314 16.67 10.97 -18.75
C GLU A 314 17.09 9.53 -19.02
N LYS A 315 18.17 9.07 -18.38
CA LYS A 315 18.63 7.69 -18.49
C LYS A 315 17.56 6.69 -18.05
N LEU A 316 16.93 6.89 -16.90
CA LEU A 316 15.90 5.97 -16.39
C LEU A 316 14.68 5.87 -17.33
N ARG A 317 14.29 6.97 -17.98
CA ARG A 317 13.20 6.97 -18.97
C ARG A 317 13.63 6.27 -20.25
N ALA A 318 14.85 6.52 -20.73
CA ALA A 318 15.41 5.87 -21.92
C ALA A 318 15.51 4.34 -21.73
N GLU A 319 16.10 3.87 -20.63
CA GLU A 319 16.21 2.44 -20.29
C GLU A 319 14.82 1.79 -20.18
N LYS A 320 13.83 2.49 -19.59
CA LYS A 320 12.47 1.94 -19.50
C LYS A 320 11.77 1.90 -20.86
N ALA A 321 12.02 2.87 -21.74
CA ALA A 321 11.49 2.87 -23.10
C ALA A 321 12.09 1.71 -23.91
N GLU A 322 13.41 1.52 -23.84
CA GLU A 322 14.11 0.41 -24.49
C GLU A 322 13.58 -0.94 -24.02
N PHE A 323 13.37 -1.11 -22.70
CA PHE A 323 12.73 -2.31 -22.16
C PHE A 323 11.34 -2.56 -22.76
N LYS A 324 10.51 -1.52 -22.88
CA LYS A 324 9.15 -1.64 -23.41
C LYS A 324 9.15 -2.00 -24.89
N GLU A 325 10.10 -1.50 -25.66
CA GLU A 325 10.23 -1.78 -27.09
C GLU A 325 10.81 -3.17 -27.35
N ASN A 326 11.85 -3.56 -26.61
CA ASN A 326 12.66 -4.74 -26.95
C ASN A 326 12.33 -6.01 -26.17
N VAL A 327 11.73 -5.90 -24.98
CA VAL A 327 11.47 -7.03 -24.08
C VAL A 327 9.98 -7.37 -24.00
N LEU A 328 9.11 -6.37 -23.78
CA LEU A 328 7.67 -6.63 -23.61
C LEU A 328 7.02 -7.36 -24.80
N PRO A 329 7.28 -7.00 -26.07
CA PRO A 329 6.65 -7.71 -27.19
C PRO A 329 7.07 -9.19 -27.25
N LYS A 330 8.32 -9.50 -26.87
CA LYS A 330 8.82 -10.88 -26.82
C LYS A 330 8.13 -11.68 -25.71
N TRP A 331 7.90 -11.06 -24.55
CA TRP A 331 7.13 -11.70 -23.48
C TRP A 331 5.69 -11.99 -23.90
N LEU A 332 5.01 -11.01 -24.50
CA LEU A 332 3.63 -11.17 -24.95
C LEU A 332 3.52 -12.21 -26.09
N GLN A 333 4.50 -12.27 -26.99
CA GLN A 333 4.54 -13.29 -28.03
C GLN A 333 4.68 -14.70 -27.44
N ARG A 334 5.63 -14.92 -26.52
CA ARG A 334 5.81 -16.21 -25.85
C ARG A 334 4.58 -16.63 -25.07
N ALA A 335 3.95 -15.68 -24.38
CA ALA A 335 2.73 -15.92 -23.64
C ALA A 335 1.60 -16.35 -24.57
N LYS A 336 1.42 -15.67 -25.72
CA LYS A 336 0.42 -16.03 -26.74
C LYS A 336 0.68 -17.42 -27.31
N GLU A 337 1.93 -17.77 -27.62
CA GLU A 337 2.31 -19.09 -28.11
C GLU A 337 2.07 -20.21 -27.07
N ARG A 338 2.26 -19.91 -25.78
CA ARG A 338 1.92 -20.83 -24.68
C ARG A 338 0.40 -20.99 -24.55
N GLU A 339 -0.35 -19.89 -24.47
CA GLU A 339 -1.80 -19.90 -24.25
C GLU A 339 -2.55 -20.55 -25.43
N ALA A 340 -2.06 -20.42 -26.66
CA ALA A 340 -2.62 -21.10 -27.83
C ALA A 340 -2.56 -22.64 -27.74
N LYS A 341 -1.73 -23.20 -26.85
CA LYS A 341 -1.62 -24.65 -26.61
C LYS A 341 -2.49 -25.11 -25.43
N MET A 342 -3.09 -24.17 -24.68
CA MET A 342 -3.94 -24.52 -23.55
C MET A 342 -5.30 -25.01 -24.04
N PRO A 343 -5.89 -26.05 -23.41
CA PRO A 343 -7.19 -26.54 -23.80
C PRO A 343 -8.26 -25.47 -23.55
N VAL A 344 -8.98 -25.08 -24.60
CA VAL A 344 -10.15 -24.19 -24.49
C VAL A 344 -11.38 -25.08 -24.37
N ASN A 345 -11.92 -25.20 -23.16
CA ASN A 345 -13.25 -25.79 -22.97
C ASN A 345 -14.28 -24.75 -23.43
N THR A 346 -14.75 -24.85 -24.68
CA THR A 346 -15.91 -24.11 -25.14
C THR A 346 -17.13 -24.62 -24.37
N VAL A 347 -17.56 -23.86 -23.37
CA VAL A 347 -18.90 -24.01 -22.81
C VAL A 347 -19.85 -23.51 -23.90
N SER A 348 -20.35 -24.40 -24.75
CA SER A 348 -21.44 -24.01 -25.63
C SER A 348 -22.62 -23.66 -24.75
N SER A 349 -23.07 -22.41 -24.83
CA SER A 349 -24.44 -22.10 -24.43
C SER A 349 -25.33 -22.84 -25.44
N ALA A 350 -25.71 -24.07 -25.12
CA ALA A 350 -26.84 -24.72 -25.74
C ALA A 350 -28.08 -23.90 -25.37
N LEU A 351 -28.34 -22.87 -26.17
CA LEU A 351 -29.69 -22.35 -26.35
C LEU A 351 -30.35 -23.31 -27.34
N GLU A 352 -31.00 -24.34 -26.81
CA GLU A 352 -32.14 -24.98 -27.48
C GLU A 352 -33.44 -24.34 -26.99
#